data_AF-A0A453N428-F1
#
_entry.id   AF-A0A453N428-F1
#
_cell.length_a   1.000
_cell.length_b   1.000
_cell.length_c   1.000
_cell.angle_alpha   90.00
_cell.angle_beta   90.00
_cell.angle_gamma   90.00
#
_symmetry.space_group_name_H-M   'P 1'
#
loop_
_entity.id
_entity.type
_entity.pdbx_description
1 polymer ?
#
loop_
_entity_poly.entity_id
_entity_poly.type
_entity_poly.pdbx_seq_one_letter_code
_entity_poly.pdbx_strand_id
1 'polypeptide(L)'
;MKVQLSYQSHTIHWKLAMNGSFSMKSMYLDLIDSEPIPRSIHIWKNKVPLRIKIFVWFVHKVVILTKDNLVKRRWVGSSRCCLCDKDETIQHLFLN
;
A
#
# COMPACT_ATOMS: atom_id res chain seq x y z
N MET A 1 25.99 20.67 -21.73
CA MET A 1 25.82 21.28 -20.39
C MET A 1 26.85 20.62 -19.46
N LYS A 2 27.96 21.29 -19.12
CA LYS A 2 28.98 20.73 -18.21
C LYS A 2 28.57 21.08 -16.77
N VAL A 3 28.16 20.09 -16.00
CA VAL A 3 27.89 20.25 -14.56
C VAL A 3 29.24 20.39 -13.86
N GLN A 4 29.56 21.57 -13.34
CA GLN A 4 30.72 21.79 -12.48
C GLN A 4 30.31 21.48 -11.04
N LEU A 5 30.95 20.47 -10.44
CA LEU A 5 30.76 20.12 -9.04
C LEU A 5 31.60 21.09 -8.18
N SER A 6 30.94 21.88 -7.32
CA SER A 6 31.63 22.72 -6.34
C SER A 6 31.95 21.90 -5.08
N TYR A 7 33.08 22.19 -4.44
CA TYR A 7 33.49 21.59 -3.16
C TYR A 7 32.73 22.17 -1.95
N GLN A 8 31.53 22.74 -2.16
CA GLN A 8 30.74 23.27 -1.06
C GLN A 8 30.08 22.13 -0.27
N SER A 9 30.19 22.20 1.05
CA SER A 9 29.51 21.32 1.98
C SER A 9 28.00 21.50 1.83
N HIS A 10 27.30 20.51 1.28
CA HIS A 10 25.85 20.52 1.23
C HIS A 10 25.29 20.09 2.59
N THR A 11 24.56 20.97 3.26
CA THR A 11 23.81 20.62 4.48
C THR A 11 22.46 20.04 4.12
N ILE A 12 22.15 18.87 4.69
CA ILE A 12 20.83 18.25 4.60
C ILE A 12 19.90 18.94 5.61
N HIS A 13 18.82 19.55 5.13
CA HIS A 13 17.82 20.21 5.96
C HIS A 13 16.51 19.41 5.96
N TRP A 14 16.00 19.14 7.17
CA TRP A 14 14.71 18.50 7.36
C TRP A 14 13.58 19.50 7.11
N LYS A 15 12.83 19.31 6.02
CA LYS A 15 11.77 20.25 5.60
C LYS A 15 10.55 20.28 6.53
N LEU A 16 10.36 19.24 7.34
CA LEU A 16 9.18 19.07 8.20
C LEU A 16 9.34 19.71 9.58
N ALA A 17 10.47 20.38 9.84
CA ALA A 17 10.68 21.15 11.06
C ALA A 17 11.30 22.52 10.73
N MET A 18 10.79 23.58 11.38
CA MET A 18 11.25 24.95 11.15
C MET A 18 12.72 25.17 11.50
N ASN A 19 13.26 24.39 12.44
CA ASN A 19 14.66 24.42 12.82
C ASN A 19 15.57 23.62 11.85
N GLY A 20 14.99 23.02 10.81
CA GLY A 20 15.72 22.21 9.83
C GLY A 20 16.30 20.91 10.36
N SER A 21 16.02 20.53 11.61
CA SER A 21 16.56 19.32 12.24
C SER A 21 15.57 18.16 12.18
N PHE A 22 16.10 16.95 11.96
CA PHE A 22 15.28 15.76 11.99
C PHE A 22 14.80 15.47 13.41
N SER A 23 13.52 15.13 13.54
CA SER A 23 13.00 14.50 14.74
C SER A 23 12.00 13.42 14.40
N MET A 24 12.00 12.35 15.19
CA MET A 24 11.02 11.26 15.07
C MET A 24 9.58 11.82 15.13
N LYS A 25 9.34 12.82 15.98
CA LYS A 25 8.05 13.50 16.12
C LYS A 25 7.61 14.17 14.81
N SER A 26 8.46 14.99 14.20
CA SER A 26 8.15 15.68 12.94
C SER A 26 7.92 14.71 11.78
N MET A 27 8.63 13.59 11.76
CA MET A 27 8.41 12.53 10.77
C MET A 27 7.04 11.88 10.96
N TYR A 28 6.69 11.46 12.18
CA TYR A 28 5.41 10.79 12.42
C TYR A 28 4.21 11.70 12.22
N LEU A 29 4.31 12.98 12.60
CA LEU A 29 3.23 13.95 12.37
C LEU A 29 2.97 14.11 10.88
N ASP A 30 4.04 14.29 10.08
CA ASP A 30 3.90 14.35 8.62
C ASP A 30 3.34 13.04 8.07
N LEU A 31 3.78 11.88 8.56
CA LEU A 31 3.26 10.57 8.10
C LEU A 31 1.77 10.37 8.43
N ILE A 32 1.31 10.89 9.57
CA ILE A 32 -0.09 10.79 10.00
C ILE A 32 -0.97 11.78 9.24
N ASP A 33 -0.46 12.98 8.95
CA ASP A 33 -1.20 14.04 8.25
C ASP A 33 -1.15 13.90 6.72
N SER A 34 -0.10 13.30 6.16
CA SER A 34 0.09 13.15 4.71
C SER A 34 -0.80 12.10 4.07
N GLU A 35 -1.26 11.12 4.84
CA GLU A 35 -2.17 10.08 4.35
C GLU A 35 -3.47 10.09 5.17
N PRO A 36 -4.65 10.17 4.52
CA PRO A 36 -5.89 9.86 5.22
C PRO A 36 -5.80 8.44 5.78
N ILE A 37 -5.71 8.33 7.11
CA ILE A 37 -5.72 7.06 7.84
C ILE A 37 -6.80 6.15 7.23
N PRO A 38 -6.49 4.90 6.86
CA PRO A 38 -7.16 4.28 5.72
C PRO A 38 -8.66 4.08 5.92
N ARG A 39 -9.40 4.18 4.80
CA ARG A 39 -10.85 3.92 4.57
C ARG A 39 -11.41 2.63 5.20
N SER A 40 -10.55 1.78 5.75
CA SER A 40 -10.82 0.49 6.39
C SER A 40 -11.25 0.55 7.88
N ILE A 41 -11.41 1.72 8.50
CA ILE A 41 -11.90 1.81 9.91
C ILE A 41 -13.19 1.00 10.11
N HIS A 42 -14.08 1.02 9.12
CA HIS A 42 -15.33 0.27 9.12
C HIS A 42 -15.11 -1.25 9.21
N ILE A 43 -14.07 -1.80 8.57
CA ILE A 43 -13.72 -3.23 8.62
C ILE A 43 -13.43 -3.65 10.08
N TRP A 44 -12.72 -2.79 10.81
CA TRP A 44 -12.30 -3.07 12.19
C TRP A 44 -13.40 -2.84 13.22
N LYS A 45 -14.31 -1.88 12.98
CA LYS A 45 -15.46 -1.57 13.86
C LYS A 45 -16.59 -2.61 13.79
N ASN A 46 -16.72 -3.35 12.69
CA ASN A 46 -17.80 -4.32 12.52
C ASN A 46 -17.71 -5.49 13.51
N LYS A 47 -18.87 -6.02 13.96
CA LYS A 47 -18.96 -7.17 14.88
C LYS A 47 -18.84 -8.52 14.15
N VAL A 48 -17.79 -8.69 13.34
CA VAL A 48 -17.49 -9.95 12.65
C VAL A 48 -16.24 -10.61 13.23
N PRO A 49 -16.09 -11.95 13.14
CA PRO A 49 -14.87 -12.64 13.53
C PRO A 49 -13.61 -12.03 12.89
N LEU A 50 -12.50 -12.03 13.65
CA LEU A 50 -11.22 -11.45 13.21
C LEU A 50 -10.74 -12.01 11.87
N ARG A 51 -10.95 -13.30 11.64
CA ARG A 51 -10.57 -13.96 10.36
C ARG A 51 -11.23 -13.29 9.15
N ILE A 52 -12.50 -12.90 9.28
CA ILE A 52 -13.24 -12.20 8.23
C ILE A 52 -12.70 -10.78 8.06
N LYS A 53 -12.39 -10.07 9.15
CA LYS A 53 -11.79 -8.72 9.08
C LYS A 53 -10.46 -8.73 8.32
N ILE A 54 -9.58 -9.68 8.64
CA ILE A 54 -8.29 -9.86 7.97
C ILE A 54 -8.50 -10.18 6.49
N PHE A 55 -9.43 -11.08 6.18
CA PHE A 55 -9.75 -11.43 4.80
C PHE A 55 -10.23 -10.20 3.99
N VAL A 56 -11.21 -9.46 4.50
CA VAL A 56 -11.73 -8.25 3.84
C VAL A 56 -10.65 -7.17 3.74
N TRP A 57 -9.78 -7.05 4.73
CA TRP A 57 -8.63 -6.15 4.66
C TRP A 57 -7.64 -6.53 3.54
N PHE A 58 -7.39 -7.83 3.32
CA PHE A 58 -6.58 -8.30 2.19
C PHE A 58 -7.26 -8.07 0.83
N VAL A 59 -8.58 -8.24 0.73
CA VAL A 59 -9.35 -7.88 -0.48
C VAL A 59 -9.17 -6.39 -0.75
N HIS A 60 -9.38 -5.54 0.25
CA HIS A 60 -9.24 -4.08 0.12
C HIS A 60 -7.81 -3.65 -0.23
N LYS A 61 -6.78 -4.36 0.25
CA LYS A 61 -5.38 -4.10 -0.09
C LYS A 61 -4.96 -4.72 -1.43
N VAL A 62 -5.84 -5.47 -2.09
CA VAL A 62 -5.59 -6.12 -3.39
C VAL A 62 -4.42 -7.12 -3.31
N VAL A 63 -4.23 -7.77 -2.15
CA VAL A 63 -3.08 -8.67 -1.86
C VAL A 63 -3.45 -10.15 -1.73
N ILE A 64 -4.73 -10.47 -1.87
CA ILE A 64 -5.22 -11.86 -1.81
C ILE A 64 -4.66 -12.70 -2.97
N LEU A 65 -4.57 -14.02 -2.77
CA LEU A 65 -4.00 -14.97 -3.71
C LEU A 65 -4.95 -15.33 -4.87
N THR A 66 -5.57 -14.34 -5.50
CA THR A 66 -6.22 -14.51 -6.81
C THR A 66 -5.18 -14.82 -7.88
N LYS A 67 -5.58 -15.46 -8.97
CA LYS A 67 -4.64 -15.90 -10.01
C LYS A 67 -3.86 -14.75 -10.65
N ASP A 68 -4.46 -13.57 -10.82
CA ASP A 68 -3.74 -12.37 -11.25
C ASP A 68 -2.56 -12.00 -10.33
N ASN A 69 -2.75 -12.11 -9.02
CA ASN A 69 -1.72 -11.86 -8.02
C ASN A 69 -0.69 -12.99 -7.91
N LEU A 70 -1.10 -14.24 -8.15
CA LEU A 70 -0.19 -15.38 -8.23
C LEU A 70 0.73 -15.26 -9.44
N VAL A 71 0.20 -14.87 -10.60
CA VAL A 71 1.00 -14.64 -11.84
C VAL A 71 2.04 -13.54 -11.62
N LYS A 72 1.70 -12.44 -10.93
CA LYS A 72 2.68 -11.40 -10.55
C LYS A 72 3.82 -11.94 -9.68
N ARG A 73 3.59 -13.02 -8.93
CA ARG A 73 4.59 -13.71 -8.10
C ARG A 73 5.32 -14.84 -8.83
N ARG A 74 5.21 -14.92 -10.16
CA ARG A 74 5.81 -15.96 -11.01
C ARG A 74 5.27 -17.37 -10.73
N TRP A 75 4.04 -17.48 -10.23
CA TRP A 75 3.36 -18.78 -10.16
C TRP A 75 2.99 -19.25 -11.58
N VAL A 76 3.15 -20.56 -11.82
CA VAL A 76 2.88 -21.18 -13.12
C VAL A 76 1.51 -21.84 -13.11
N GLY A 77 0.60 -21.35 -13.94
CA GLY A 77 -0.72 -21.91 -14.14
C GLY A 77 -1.63 -20.96 -14.94
N SER A 78 -2.87 -21.39 -15.17
CA SER A 78 -3.86 -20.59 -15.90
C SER A 78 -4.29 -19.38 -15.07
N SER A 79 -4.40 -18.20 -15.69
CA SER A 79 -5.00 -16.99 -15.10
C SER A 79 -6.53 -17.03 -15.06
N ARG A 80 -7.15 -18.03 -15.71
CA ARG A 80 -8.61 -18.09 -15.87
C ARG A 80 -9.31 -18.52 -14.59
N CYS A 81 -10.42 -17.87 -14.28
CA CYS A 81 -11.32 -18.16 -13.17
C CYS A 81 -11.93 -19.56 -13.34
N CYS A 82 -12.00 -20.30 -12.23
CA CYS A 82 -12.61 -21.64 -12.19
C CYS A 82 -14.13 -21.64 -12.38
N LEU A 83 -14.79 -20.48 -12.26
CA LEU A 83 -16.25 -20.38 -12.26
C LEU A 83 -16.84 -19.93 -13.60
N CYS A 84 -16.11 -19.12 -14.39
CA CYS A 84 -16.70 -18.50 -15.59
C CYS A 84 -15.73 -18.25 -16.76
N ASP A 85 -14.57 -18.89 -16.78
CA ASP A 85 -13.59 -18.85 -17.90
C ASP A 85 -13.03 -17.46 -18.30
N LYS A 86 -13.34 -16.39 -17.55
CA LYS A 86 -12.69 -15.07 -17.63
C LYS A 86 -11.41 -15.04 -16.81
N ASP A 87 -10.54 -14.05 -16.98
CA ASP A 87 -9.38 -13.89 -16.09
C ASP A 87 -9.83 -13.62 -14.64
N GLU A 88 -9.19 -14.32 -13.70
CA GLU A 88 -9.51 -14.21 -12.28
C GLU A 88 -8.79 -13.00 -11.67
N THR A 89 -9.57 -12.01 -11.26
CA THR A 89 -9.12 -10.83 -10.53
C THR A 89 -9.87 -10.70 -9.21
N ILE A 90 -9.35 -9.90 -8.28
CA ILE A 90 -10.05 -9.61 -7.01
C ILE A 90 -11.42 -8.97 -7.26
N GLN A 91 -11.53 -8.09 -8.27
CA GLN A 91 -12.81 -7.49 -8.64
C GLN A 91 -13.78 -8.55 -9.14
N HIS A 92 -13.34 -9.37 -10.11
CA HIS A 92 -14.17 -10.42 -10.68
C HIS A 92 -14.64 -11.44 -9.64
N LEU A 93 -13.78 -11.84 -8.70
CA LEU A 93 -14.10 -12.91 -7.75
C LEU A 93 -14.87 -12.42 -6.51
N PHE A 94 -14.66 -11.17 -6.08
CA PHE A 94 -15.18 -10.69 -4.79
C PHE A 94 -15.99 -9.40 -4.84
N LEU A 95 -15.91 -8.60 -5.91
CA LEU A 95 -16.51 -7.26 -5.96
C LEU A 95 -17.49 -7.04 -7.12
N ASN A 96 -17.59 -8.00 -8.06
CA ASN A 96 -18.44 -8.06 -9.26
C ASN A 96 -18.33 -6.84 -10.19
#